data_AF-A0A429TLS0-F1
#
_entry.id   AF-A0A429TLS0-F1
#
_cell.length_a   1.000
_cell.length_b   1.000
_cell.length_c   1.000
_cell.angle_alpha   90.00
_cell.angle_beta   90.00
_cell.angle_gamma   90.00
#
_symmetry.space_group_name_H-M   'P 1'
#
loop_
_entity.id
_entity.type
_entity.pdbx_description
1 polymer ?
#
loop_
_entity_poly.entity_id
_entity_poly.type
_entity_poly.pdbx_seq_one_letter_code
_entity_poly.pdbx_strand_id
1 'polypeptide(L)'
;MKFTIIAMGSNVDEKREALFEKLKSKGVSSERRQYLRRVAVVGASPEIIKWLRTEMKKEMSVQDIADLFGITRQGVYHHIKSDASQLDQGDRADLKELRPFTVPAHQQQCSLYNYITAHMKFALNPDPSSFTAVRWRELRNWWATLDEGEIIVHDPDQPGNDLAQCGGWRLEARVPADGDLIVRPHAKPTAQQRKVFTRKVIDEALKRDAE
;
A
#
# COMPACT_ATOMS: atom_id res chain seq x y z
N MET A 1 -8.68 -9.57 -42.18
CA MET A 1 -8.66 -9.60 -40.70
C MET A 1 -10.06 -9.21 -40.22
N LYS A 2 -10.84 -10.15 -39.69
CA LYS A 2 -12.19 -9.87 -39.16
C LYS A 2 -12.03 -9.33 -37.74
N PHE A 3 -12.41 -8.08 -37.52
CA PHE A 3 -12.55 -7.53 -36.17
C PHE A 3 -13.84 -8.08 -35.57
N THR A 4 -13.71 -9.01 -34.62
CA THR A 4 -14.84 -9.45 -33.81
C THR A 4 -15.19 -8.34 -32.84
N ILE A 5 -16.27 -7.61 -33.13
CA ILE A 5 -16.88 -6.68 -32.19
C ILE A 5 -17.49 -7.54 -31.08
N ILE A 6 -16.84 -7.61 -29.93
CA ILE A 6 -17.41 -8.21 -28.73
C ILE A 6 -18.52 -7.27 -28.27
N ALA A 7 -19.79 -7.70 -28.36
CA ALA A 7 -20.91 -6.98 -27.79
C ALA A 7 -20.67 -6.81 -26.29
N MET A 8 -20.36 -5.58 -25.86
CA MET A 8 -20.16 -5.23 -24.46
C MET A 8 -21.54 -5.17 -23.78
N GLY A 9 -21.68 -5.81 -22.62
CA GLY A 9 -22.93 -5.76 -21.85
C GLY A 9 -23.22 -4.34 -21.36
N SER A 10 -24.50 -3.94 -21.36
CA SER A 10 -24.99 -2.57 -21.07
C SER A 10 -24.37 -1.90 -19.83
N ASN A 11 -24.03 -2.68 -18.81
CA ASN A 11 -23.42 -2.23 -17.55
C ASN A 11 -22.00 -1.64 -17.73
N VAL A 12 -21.21 -2.14 -18.68
CA VAL A 12 -19.82 -1.66 -18.90
C VAL A 12 -19.82 -0.29 -19.56
N ASP A 13 -20.69 -0.08 -20.56
CA ASP A 13 -20.78 1.20 -21.27
C ASP A 13 -21.35 2.30 -20.36
N GLU A 14 -22.34 1.98 -19.52
CA GLU A 14 -22.86 2.90 -18.49
C GLU A 14 -21.75 3.35 -17.51
N LYS A 15 -20.96 2.41 -16.99
CA LYS A 15 -19.82 2.72 -16.10
C LYS A 15 -18.76 3.56 -16.78
N ARG A 16 -18.50 3.29 -18.07
CA ARG A 16 -17.52 4.03 -18.87
C ARG A 16 -17.98 5.47 -19.11
N GLU A 17 -19.25 5.69 -19.42
CA GLU A 17 -19.78 7.05 -19.58
C GLU A 17 -19.80 7.81 -18.25
N ALA A 18 -20.17 7.16 -17.14
CA ALA A 18 -20.09 7.75 -15.81
C ALA A 18 -18.65 8.18 -15.45
N LEU A 19 -17.66 7.36 -15.82
CA LEU A 19 -16.24 7.70 -15.69
C LEU A 19 -15.87 8.94 -16.51
N PHE A 20 -16.33 9.06 -17.76
CA PHE A 20 -16.01 10.23 -18.58
C PHE A 20 -16.62 11.53 -18.07
N GLU A 21 -17.83 11.49 -17.52
CA GLU A 21 -18.43 12.65 -16.86
C GLU A 21 -17.68 13.02 -15.57
N LYS A 22 -17.24 12.03 -14.79
CA LYS A 22 -16.35 12.24 -13.63
C LYS A 22 -15.01 12.88 -14.03
N LEU A 23 -14.39 12.45 -15.12
CA LEU A 23 -13.13 13.04 -15.59
C LEU A 23 -13.34 14.47 -16.11
N LYS A 24 -14.50 14.75 -16.72
CA LYS A 24 -14.89 16.10 -17.13
C LYS A 24 -15.01 17.03 -15.93
N SER A 25 -15.69 16.62 -14.86
CA SER A 25 -15.86 17.44 -13.66
C SER A 25 -14.54 17.67 -12.91
N LYS A 26 -13.60 16.73 -13.01
CA LYS A 26 -12.21 16.88 -12.52
C LYS A 26 -11.31 17.78 -13.37
N GLY A 27 -11.82 18.37 -14.47
CA GLY A 27 -11.05 19.26 -15.32
C GLY A 27 -10.06 18.56 -16.26
N VAL A 28 -10.22 17.25 -16.51
CA VAL A 28 -9.36 16.53 -17.46
C VAL A 28 -9.63 17.03 -18.88
N SER A 29 -8.57 17.39 -19.61
CA SER A 29 -8.67 17.96 -20.95
C SER A 29 -9.47 17.08 -21.91
N SER A 30 -10.14 17.70 -22.87
CA SER A 30 -10.89 17.01 -23.93
C SER A 30 -10.01 16.04 -24.71
N GLU A 31 -8.78 16.44 -25.01
CA GLU A 31 -7.77 15.62 -25.71
C GLU A 31 -7.43 14.33 -24.94
N ARG A 32 -7.17 14.45 -23.63
CA ARG A 32 -6.90 13.29 -22.77
C ARG A 32 -8.12 12.37 -22.70
N ARG A 33 -9.33 12.92 -22.56
CA ARG A 33 -10.56 12.12 -22.56
C ARG A 33 -10.80 11.43 -23.91
N GLN A 34 -10.49 12.07 -25.02
CA GLN A 34 -10.57 11.46 -26.36
C GLN A 34 -9.54 10.34 -26.54
N TYR A 35 -8.32 10.53 -26.02
CA TYR A 35 -7.32 9.47 -25.98
C TYR A 35 -7.81 8.26 -25.18
N LEU A 36 -8.37 8.47 -23.98
CA LEU A 36 -8.93 7.40 -23.15
C LEU A 36 -10.07 6.65 -23.86
N ARG A 37 -10.93 7.34 -24.62
CA ARG A 37 -11.98 6.68 -25.43
C ARG A 37 -11.39 5.76 -26.49
N ARG A 38 -10.30 6.16 -27.16
CA ARG A 38 -9.60 5.29 -28.13
C ARG A 38 -8.99 4.08 -27.46
N VAL A 39 -8.30 4.31 -26.34
CA VAL A 39 -7.62 3.25 -25.58
C VAL A 39 -8.60 2.23 -25.02
N ALA A 40 -9.78 2.65 -24.57
CA ALA A 40 -10.83 1.76 -24.08
C ALA A 40 -11.27 0.69 -25.11
N VAL A 41 -11.14 1.00 -26.41
CA VAL A 41 -11.46 0.08 -27.52
C VAL A 41 -10.30 -0.84 -27.86
N VAL A 42 -9.05 -0.39 -27.68
CA VAL A 42 -7.83 -1.19 -27.93
C VAL A 42 -7.68 -2.32 -26.91
N GLY A 43 -8.15 -2.09 -25.67
CA GLY A 43 -8.12 -3.07 -24.59
C GLY A 43 -7.01 -2.83 -23.57
N ALA A 44 -7.06 -3.62 -22.50
CA ALA A 44 -6.16 -3.52 -21.34
C ALA A 44 -4.81 -4.19 -21.62
N SER A 45 -3.83 -3.44 -22.14
CA SER A 45 -2.43 -3.90 -22.20
C SER A 45 -1.65 -3.50 -20.95
N PRO A 46 -0.57 -4.24 -20.59
CA PRO A 46 0.36 -3.85 -19.52
C PRO A 46 0.88 -2.41 -19.64
N GLU A 47 1.27 -1.99 -20.83
CA GLU A 47 1.86 -0.68 -21.11
C GLU A 47 0.83 0.44 -20.93
N ILE A 48 -0.38 0.21 -21.43
CA ILE A 48 -1.51 1.14 -21.30
C ILE A 48 -1.90 1.30 -19.83
N ILE A 49 -2.07 0.18 -19.11
CA ILE A 49 -2.43 0.23 -17.69
C ILE A 49 -1.33 0.92 -16.89
N LYS A 50 -0.06 0.61 -17.18
CA LYS A 50 1.09 1.30 -16.56
C LYS A 50 1.03 2.80 -16.81
N TRP A 51 0.83 3.24 -18.05
CA TRP A 51 0.72 4.66 -18.37
C TRP A 51 -0.43 5.35 -17.61
N LEU A 52 -1.60 4.69 -17.50
CA LEU A 52 -2.72 5.22 -16.71
C LEU A 52 -2.40 5.32 -15.22
N ARG A 53 -1.65 4.35 -14.69
CA ARG A 53 -1.22 4.31 -13.29
C ARG A 53 -0.15 5.35 -12.96
N THR A 54 0.66 5.78 -13.93
CA THR A 54 1.66 6.84 -13.75
C THR A 54 1.09 8.22 -14.06
N GLU A 55 0.63 8.44 -15.30
CA GLU A 55 0.32 9.77 -15.82
C GLU A 55 -1.07 10.27 -15.41
N MET A 56 -1.98 9.35 -15.07
CA MET A 56 -3.37 9.67 -14.71
C MET A 56 -3.67 9.34 -13.24
N LYS A 57 -2.63 9.17 -12.40
CA LYS A 57 -2.75 8.74 -10.99
C LYS A 57 -3.62 9.68 -10.15
N LYS A 58 -3.62 10.99 -10.43
CA LYS A 58 -4.40 11.99 -9.67
C LYS A 58 -5.86 12.03 -10.10
N GLU A 59 -6.12 11.61 -11.33
CA GLU A 59 -7.40 11.71 -12.02
C GLU A 59 -8.20 10.42 -11.91
N MET A 60 -7.51 9.26 -11.95
CA MET A 60 -8.09 7.92 -12.05
C MET A 60 -7.61 6.99 -10.93
N SER A 61 -8.57 6.33 -10.28
CA SER A 61 -8.29 5.22 -9.36
C SER A 61 -8.14 3.89 -10.10
N VAL A 62 -7.66 2.85 -9.41
CA VAL A 62 -7.63 1.47 -9.95
C VAL A 62 -9.02 0.99 -10.35
N GLN A 63 -10.07 1.42 -9.64
CA GLN A 63 -11.45 1.08 -10.00
C GLN A 63 -11.87 1.80 -11.29
N ASP A 64 -11.49 3.07 -11.47
CA ASP A 64 -11.76 3.83 -12.71
C ASP A 64 -11.08 3.17 -13.93
N ILE A 65 -9.85 2.67 -13.76
CA ILE A 65 -9.14 1.93 -14.81
C ILE A 65 -9.86 0.60 -15.11
N ALA A 66 -10.33 -0.10 -14.08
CA ALA A 66 -11.09 -1.34 -14.24
C ALA A 66 -12.40 -1.10 -15.03
N ASP A 67 -13.13 -0.03 -14.68
CA ASP A 67 -14.37 0.36 -15.35
C ASP A 67 -14.14 0.81 -16.80
N LEU A 68 -13.02 1.49 -17.09
CA LEU A 68 -12.64 1.89 -18.45
C LEU A 68 -12.55 0.70 -19.42
N PHE A 69 -11.94 -0.40 -18.95
CA PHE A 69 -11.71 -1.60 -19.77
C PHE A 69 -12.74 -2.71 -19.56
N GLY A 70 -13.70 -2.55 -18.64
CA GLY A 70 -14.66 -3.60 -18.29
C GLY A 70 -14.00 -4.82 -17.64
N ILE A 71 -12.90 -4.63 -16.91
CA ILE A 71 -12.18 -5.70 -16.19
C ILE A 71 -12.35 -5.54 -14.68
N THR A 72 -11.86 -6.51 -13.91
CA THR A 72 -11.82 -6.39 -12.44
C THR A 72 -10.58 -5.63 -11.97
N ARG A 73 -10.60 -5.10 -10.74
CA ARG A 73 -9.38 -4.52 -10.11
C ARG A 73 -8.21 -5.50 -10.10
N GLN A 74 -8.49 -6.80 -9.89
CA GLN A 74 -7.46 -7.84 -9.93
C GLN A 74 -6.89 -8.05 -11.35
N GLY A 75 -7.72 -7.88 -12.37
CA GLY A 75 -7.28 -7.84 -13.76
C GLY A 75 -6.30 -6.68 -14.00
N VAL A 76 -6.61 -5.49 -13.49
CA VAL A 76 -5.69 -4.33 -13.57
C VAL A 76 -4.33 -4.67 -12.95
N TYR A 77 -4.31 -5.22 -11.72
CA TYR A 77 -3.07 -5.63 -11.06
C TYR A 77 -2.33 -6.75 -11.79
N HIS A 78 -3.02 -7.71 -12.40
CA HIS A 78 -2.38 -8.77 -13.19
C HIS A 78 -1.55 -8.21 -14.34
N HIS A 79 -2.02 -7.14 -14.98
CA HIS A 79 -1.31 -6.50 -16.09
C HIS A 79 -0.05 -5.74 -15.66
N ILE A 80 0.04 -5.32 -14.39
CA ILE A 80 1.18 -4.56 -13.85
C ILE A 80 2.00 -5.36 -12.83
N LYS A 81 1.71 -6.66 -12.64
CA LYS A 81 2.34 -7.52 -11.63
C LYS A 81 3.86 -7.62 -11.75
N SER A 82 4.41 -7.40 -12.94
CA SER A 82 5.85 -7.45 -13.20
C SER A 82 6.58 -6.12 -12.96
N ASP A 83 5.84 -5.05 -12.61
CA ASP A 83 6.40 -3.73 -12.35
C ASP A 83 6.03 -3.26 -10.94
N ALA A 84 6.94 -3.54 -9.99
CA ALA A 84 6.76 -3.25 -8.57
C ALA A 84 6.51 -1.76 -8.28
N SER A 85 6.95 -0.85 -9.16
CA SER A 85 6.72 0.60 -9.00
C SER A 85 5.25 1.01 -9.24
N GLN A 86 4.46 0.14 -9.87
CA GLN A 86 3.10 0.41 -10.34
C GLN A 86 2.01 -0.16 -9.44
N LEU A 87 2.37 -1.02 -8.48
CA LEU A 87 1.41 -1.66 -7.58
C LEU A 87 0.93 -0.66 -6.51
N ASP A 88 -0.33 -0.22 -6.59
CA ASP A 88 -0.95 0.54 -5.49
C ASP A 88 -1.22 -0.41 -4.34
N GLN A 89 -0.43 -0.28 -3.25
CA GLN A 89 -0.61 -0.88 -1.91
C GLN A 89 -1.21 -2.31 -1.92
N GLY A 90 -0.88 -3.07 -2.96
CA GLY A 90 -1.38 -4.42 -3.24
C GLY A 90 -0.49 -5.50 -2.64
N ASP A 91 0.52 -5.10 -1.90
CA ASP A 91 1.50 -5.94 -1.22
C ASP A 91 0.89 -6.62 0.01
N ARG A 92 -0.39 -7.02 0.01
CA ARG A 92 -0.85 -7.88 1.12
C ARG A 92 -0.08 -9.19 1.14
N ALA A 93 0.33 -9.70 -0.03
CA ALA A 93 1.21 -10.86 -0.15
C ALA A 93 2.65 -10.49 0.28
N ASP A 94 3.26 -9.47 -0.32
CA ASP A 94 4.66 -9.12 -0.02
C ASP A 94 4.83 -8.61 1.41
N LEU A 95 3.90 -7.78 1.94
CA LEU A 95 3.89 -7.40 3.36
C LEU A 95 3.65 -8.61 4.27
N LYS A 96 2.91 -9.63 3.83
CA LYS A 96 2.73 -10.85 4.64
C LYS A 96 4.03 -11.64 4.73
N GLU A 97 4.76 -11.79 3.63
CA GLU A 97 6.07 -12.46 3.62
C GLU A 97 7.14 -11.67 4.40
N LEU A 98 7.03 -10.35 4.43
CA LEU A 98 7.92 -9.49 5.19
C LEU A 98 7.63 -9.47 6.68
N ARG A 99 6.46 -9.91 7.17
CA ARG A 99 6.21 -9.95 8.61
C ARG A 99 7.03 -11.07 9.25
N PRO A 100 7.90 -10.77 10.23
CA PRO A 100 8.65 -11.80 10.93
C PRO A 100 7.86 -12.45 12.09
N PHE A 101 6.54 -12.27 12.12
CA PHE A 101 5.63 -12.70 13.17
C PHE A 101 4.26 -13.07 12.56
N THR A 102 3.48 -13.89 13.26
CA THR A 102 2.11 -14.28 12.85
C THR A 102 1.09 -13.76 13.85
N VAL A 103 0.11 -12.99 13.37
CA VAL A 103 -0.87 -12.30 14.24
C VAL A 103 -2.28 -12.85 14.01
N PRO A 104 -3.00 -13.32 15.06
CA PRO A 104 -4.41 -13.69 15.00
C PRO A 104 -5.30 -12.56 14.44
N ALA A 105 -6.37 -12.91 13.73
CA ALA A 105 -7.21 -11.93 13.03
C ALA A 105 -7.79 -10.82 13.93
N HIS A 106 -8.18 -11.14 15.17
CA HIS A 106 -8.70 -10.15 16.11
C HIS A 106 -7.63 -9.13 16.55
N GLN A 107 -6.36 -9.54 16.63
CA GLN A 107 -5.23 -8.68 16.98
C GLN A 107 -4.74 -7.80 15.82
N GLN A 108 -5.09 -8.14 14.58
CA GLN A 108 -4.77 -7.33 13.40
C GLN A 108 -5.53 -6.00 13.35
N GLN A 109 -6.57 -5.84 14.19
CA GLN A 109 -7.33 -4.60 14.28
C GLN A 109 -6.67 -3.57 15.21
N CYS A 110 -5.65 -3.95 15.97
CA CYS A 110 -4.92 -3.04 16.86
C CYS A 110 -4.23 -1.91 16.10
N SER A 111 -4.24 -0.72 16.72
CA SER A 111 -3.47 0.44 16.25
C SER A 111 -1.99 0.12 16.04
N LEU A 112 -1.38 -0.65 16.95
CA LEU A 112 0.02 -1.06 16.82
C LEU A 112 0.27 -1.89 15.55
N TYR A 113 -0.56 -2.90 15.26
CA TYR A 113 -0.43 -3.68 14.03
C TYR A 113 -0.55 -2.81 12.77
N ASN A 114 -1.46 -1.84 12.81
CA ASN A 114 -1.62 -0.87 11.73
C ASN A 114 -0.41 0.04 11.59
N TYR A 115 0.22 0.46 12.69
CA TYR A 115 1.45 1.26 12.68
C TYR A 115 2.65 0.48 12.16
N ILE A 116 2.84 -0.75 12.61
CA ILE A 116 3.87 -1.65 12.08
C ILE A 116 3.68 -1.84 10.57
N THR A 117 2.45 -2.10 10.12
CA THR A 117 2.15 -2.23 8.69
C THR A 117 2.42 -0.94 7.92
N ALA A 118 2.13 0.22 8.50
CA ALA A 118 2.42 1.52 7.89
C ALA A 118 3.94 1.79 7.81
N HIS A 119 4.70 1.42 8.84
CA HIS A 119 6.16 1.46 8.82
C HIS A 119 6.72 0.57 7.71
N MET A 120 6.24 -0.66 7.55
CA MET A 120 6.67 -1.54 6.46
C MET A 120 6.46 -0.90 5.08
N LYS A 121 5.29 -0.26 4.87
CA LYS A 121 4.99 0.45 3.62
C LYS A 121 5.98 1.59 3.38
N PHE A 122 6.26 2.39 4.40
CA PHE A 122 7.22 3.48 4.29
C PHE A 122 8.65 2.96 4.05
N ALA A 123 9.07 1.88 4.71
CA ALA A 123 10.39 1.28 4.50
C ALA A 123 10.60 0.75 3.07
N LEU A 124 9.53 0.25 2.44
CA LEU A 124 9.57 -0.22 1.05
C LEU A 124 9.54 0.94 0.04
N ASN A 125 8.83 2.01 0.36
CA ASN A 125 8.72 3.21 -0.46
C ASN A 125 8.78 4.48 0.41
N PRO A 126 9.98 5.05 0.65
CA PRO A 126 10.20 6.12 1.62
C PRO A 126 9.78 7.49 1.07
N ASP A 127 8.48 7.63 0.83
CA ASP A 127 7.81 8.84 0.34
C ASP A 127 6.64 9.19 1.28
N PRO A 128 6.74 10.27 2.08
CA PRO A 128 5.67 10.71 2.97
C PRO A 128 4.35 11.01 2.25
N SER A 129 4.39 11.40 0.97
CA SER A 129 3.20 11.70 0.18
C SER A 129 2.36 10.46 -0.17
N SER A 130 2.91 9.26 0.07
CA SER A 130 2.18 7.99 -0.03
C SER A 130 1.17 7.77 1.11
N PHE A 131 1.17 8.63 2.13
CA PHE A 131 0.25 8.63 3.26
C PHE A 131 -0.66 9.86 3.24
N THR A 132 -1.85 9.73 3.84
CA THR A 132 -2.67 10.91 4.15
C THR A 132 -1.96 11.75 5.23
N ALA A 133 -2.15 13.07 5.23
CA ALA A 133 -1.51 13.96 6.20
C ALA A 133 -1.76 13.53 7.66
N VAL A 134 -2.99 13.09 7.95
CA VAL A 134 -3.36 12.56 9.28
C VAL A 134 -2.58 11.29 9.59
N ARG A 135 -2.54 10.31 8.67
CA ARG A 135 -1.86 9.04 8.90
C ARG A 135 -0.35 9.21 9.04
N TRP A 136 0.23 10.13 8.27
CA TRP A 136 1.64 10.47 8.37
C TRP A 136 1.97 11.04 9.76
N ARG A 137 1.16 11.99 10.24
CA ARG A 137 1.31 12.57 11.58
C ARG A 137 1.21 11.49 12.68
N GLU A 138 0.23 10.60 12.60
CA GLU A 138 0.10 9.50 13.58
C GLU A 138 1.31 8.56 13.57
N LEU A 139 1.80 8.19 12.38
CA LEU A 139 2.96 7.31 12.24
C LEU A 139 4.22 7.95 12.85
N ARG A 140 4.46 9.24 12.59
CA ARG A 140 5.57 9.99 13.19
C ARG A 140 5.45 10.09 14.70
N ASN A 141 4.27 10.42 15.21
CA ASN A 141 4.04 10.49 16.65
C ASN A 141 4.32 9.14 17.30
N TRP A 142 3.84 8.04 16.72
CA TRP A 142 4.15 6.70 17.22
C TRP A 142 5.65 6.39 17.18
N TRP A 143 6.35 6.70 16.09
CA TRP A 143 7.80 6.53 16.02
C TRP A 143 8.55 7.30 17.10
N ALA A 144 8.13 8.53 17.40
CA ALA A 144 8.71 9.34 18.46
C ALA A 144 8.47 8.75 19.88
N THR A 145 7.49 7.86 20.05
CA THR A 145 7.24 7.17 21.32
C THR A 145 8.04 5.89 21.50
N LEU A 146 8.70 5.38 20.46
CA LEU A 146 9.47 4.14 20.58
C LEU A 146 10.81 4.44 21.26
N ASP A 147 11.06 3.88 22.42
CA ASP A 147 12.36 4.00 23.09
C ASP A 147 13.45 3.20 22.34
N GLU A 148 14.70 3.67 22.38
CA GLU A 148 15.82 2.96 21.76
C GLU A 148 16.23 1.70 22.53
N GLY A 149 15.97 1.64 23.83
CA GLY A 149 16.21 0.48 24.70
C GLY A 149 15.12 -0.58 24.65
N GLU A 150 14.01 -0.31 23.95
CA GLU A 150 12.85 -1.20 23.88
C GLU A 150 12.65 -1.83 22.50
N ILE A 151 12.03 -3.00 22.48
CA ILE A 151 11.62 -3.71 21.27
C ILE A 151 10.18 -4.21 21.40
N ILE A 152 9.43 -4.13 20.31
CA ILE A 152 8.07 -4.64 20.24
C ILE A 152 8.11 -6.17 20.06
N VAL A 153 7.36 -6.89 20.86
CA VAL A 153 7.24 -8.35 20.78
C VAL A 153 5.77 -8.73 20.56
N HIS A 154 5.52 -9.61 19.59
CA HIS A 154 4.21 -10.24 19.42
C HIS A 154 4.13 -11.49 20.29
N ASP A 155 3.13 -11.51 21.16
CA ASP A 155 2.83 -12.57 22.13
C ASP A 155 1.32 -12.81 22.12
N PRO A 156 0.83 -13.90 21.48
CA PRO A 156 -0.61 -14.10 21.25
C PRO A 156 -1.47 -14.06 22.50
N ASP A 157 -0.93 -14.45 23.66
CA ASP A 157 -1.65 -14.60 24.92
C ASP A 157 -1.59 -13.33 25.78
N GLN A 158 -0.82 -12.33 25.36
CA GLN A 158 -0.68 -11.07 26.07
C GLN A 158 -2.03 -10.33 26.13
N PRO A 159 -2.55 -10.01 27.34
CA PRO A 159 -3.77 -9.22 27.47
C PRO A 159 -3.56 -7.79 26.97
N GLY A 160 -4.68 -7.12 26.70
CA GLY A 160 -4.69 -5.72 26.28
C GLY A 160 -3.94 -4.81 27.24
N ASN A 161 -3.19 -3.85 26.68
CA ASN A 161 -2.40 -2.88 27.43
C ASN A 161 -2.35 -1.53 26.70
N ASP A 162 -1.62 -0.57 27.26
CA ASP A 162 -1.51 0.80 26.74
C ASP A 162 -0.94 0.85 25.31
N LEU A 163 -0.05 -0.08 24.96
CA LEU A 163 0.51 -0.20 23.60
C LEU A 163 -0.52 -0.77 22.62
N ALA A 164 -1.29 -1.78 23.05
CA ALA A 164 -2.21 -2.55 22.24
C ALA A 164 -3.43 -3.01 23.04
N GLN A 165 -4.50 -2.21 23.02
CA GLN A 165 -5.75 -2.49 23.73
C GLN A 165 -6.41 -3.82 23.33
N CYS A 166 -6.19 -4.29 22.11
CA CYS A 166 -6.74 -5.57 21.63
C CYS A 166 -5.87 -6.80 22.02
N GLY A 167 -4.81 -6.61 22.82
CA GLY A 167 -3.88 -7.65 23.24
C GLY A 167 -2.87 -8.05 22.16
N GLY A 168 -2.04 -9.04 22.46
CA GLY A 168 -1.11 -9.64 21.51
C GLY A 168 0.28 -9.02 21.45
N TRP A 169 0.51 -7.90 22.15
CA TRP A 169 1.74 -7.11 21.98
C TRP A 169 2.25 -6.58 23.30
N ARG A 170 3.57 -6.53 23.45
CA ARG A 170 4.24 -5.91 24.60
C ARG A 170 5.58 -5.31 24.21
N LEU A 171 6.07 -4.41 25.04
CA LEU A 171 7.44 -3.91 24.98
C LEU A 171 8.33 -4.81 25.85
N GLU A 172 9.54 -5.05 25.37
CA GLU A 172 10.59 -5.70 26.13
C GLU A 172 11.88 -4.87 26.07
N ALA A 173 12.73 -5.04 27.08
CA ALA A 173 14.11 -4.59 26.97
C ALA A 173 14.83 -5.31 25.81
N ARG A 174 15.61 -4.55 25.07
CA ARG A 174 16.45 -5.09 23.99
C ARG A 174 17.50 -6.03 24.53
N VAL A 175 17.81 -7.04 23.71
CA VAL A 175 18.99 -7.89 23.85
C VAL A 175 19.93 -7.67 22.67
N PRO A 176 21.24 -7.97 22.79
CA PRO A 176 22.19 -7.75 21.69
C PRO A 176 21.81 -8.43 20.36
N ALA A 177 21.08 -9.54 20.41
CA ALA A 177 20.64 -10.27 19.22
C ALA A 177 19.57 -9.53 18.39
N ASP A 178 18.84 -8.58 18.99
CA ASP A 178 17.82 -7.78 18.32
C ASP A 178 18.45 -6.84 17.28
N GLY A 179 19.69 -6.39 17.53
CA GLY A 179 20.35 -5.37 16.74
C GLY A 179 19.47 -4.11 16.63
N ASP A 180 19.29 -3.65 15.39
CA ASP A 180 18.55 -2.42 15.09
C ASP A 180 17.05 -2.63 14.82
N LEU A 181 16.49 -3.80 15.14
CA LEU A 181 15.11 -4.11 14.79
C LEU A 181 14.11 -3.40 15.71
N ILE A 182 13.00 -2.90 15.17
CA ILE A 182 11.91 -2.32 15.96
C ILE A 182 10.90 -3.35 16.46
N VAL A 183 10.84 -4.53 15.83
CA VAL A 183 9.99 -5.66 16.22
C VAL A 183 10.84 -6.92 16.29
N ARG A 184 10.72 -7.68 17.38
CA ARG A 184 11.45 -8.94 17.56
C ARG A 184 10.84 -10.03 16.68
N PRO A 185 11.65 -10.70 15.84
CA PRO A 185 11.16 -11.74 14.96
C PRO A 185 11.00 -13.07 15.71
N HIS A 186 10.00 -13.89 15.36
CA HIS A 186 9.82 -15.24 15.94
C HIS A 186 10.90 -16.23 15.46
N ALA A 187 11.55 -15.95 14.33
CA ALA A 187 12.64 -16.75 13.76
C ALA A 187 13.79 -15.84 13.28
N LYS A 188 14.89 -16.43 12.81
CA LYS A 188 16.01 -15.65 12.25
C LYS A 188 15.50 -14.79 11.07
N PRO A 189 15.56 -13.45 11.15
CA PRO A 189 14.97 -12.61 10.12
C PRO A 189 15.83 -12.62 8.86
N THR A 190 15.17 -12.54 7.70
CA THR A 190 15.84 -12.42 6.41
C THR A 190 16.52 -11.05 6.26
N ALA A 191 17.44 -10.92 5.29
CA ALA A 191 18.09 -9.64 4.99
C ALA A 191 17.06 -8.54 4.67
N GLN A 192 16.00 -8.89 3.94
CA GLN A 192 14.94 -7.97 3.59
C GLN A 192 14.11 -7.56 4.81
N GLN A 193 13.76 -8.50 5.70
CA GLN A 193 13.09 -8.17 6.95
C GLN A 193 13.93 -7.25 7.83
N ARG A 194 15.25 -7.48 7.90
CA ARG A 194 16.17 -6.57 8.61
C ARG A 194 16.17 -5.17 8.01
N LYS A 195 16.20 -5.05 6.69
CA LYS A 195 16.14 -3.76 6.00
C LYS A 195 14.83 -3.01 6.29
N VAL A 196 13.71 -3.73 6.36
CA VAL A 196 12.38 -3.14 6.55
C VAL A 196 12.15 -2.69 7.99
N PHE A 197 12.52 -3.52 8.97
CA PHE A 197 12.21 -3.29 10.38
C PHE A 197 13.35 -2.60 11.16
N THR A 198 14.30 -1.98 10.48
CA THR A 198 15.43 -1.28 11.10
C THR A 198 14.99 0.07 11.66
N ARG A 199 15.56 0.48 12.80
CA ARG A 199 15.34 1.80 13.39
C ARG A 199 15.80 2.92 12.47
N LYS A 200 16.85 2.70 11.68
CA LYS A 200 17.34 3.68 10.68
C LYS A 200 16.25 4.26 9.77
N VAL A 201 15.23 3.47 9.40
CA VAL A 201 14.10 3.95 8.59
C VAL A 201 13.35 5.07 9.33
N ILE A 202 13.18 4.92 10.64
CA ILE A 202 12.55 5.93 11.51
C ILE A 202 13.42 7.17 11.57
N ASP A 203 14.72 7.01 11.81
CA ASP A 203 15.64 8.13 12.00
C ASP A 203 15.76 8.97 10.73
N GLU A 204 15.84 8.32 9.55
CA GLU A 204 15.83 9.00 8.26
C GLU A 204 14.52 9.73 8.00
N ALA A 205 13.38 9.12 8.38
CA ALA A 205 12.08 9.73 8.22
C ALA A 205 11.89 10.98 9.08
N LEU A 206 12.33 10.92 10.34
CA LEU A 206 12.18 12.03 11.30
C LEU A 206 13.17 13.17 11.00
N LYS A 207 14.37 12.87 10.48
CA LYS A 207 15.35 13.91 10.08
C LYS A 207 14.84 14.77 8.92
N ARG A 208 14.28 14.15 7.88
CA ARG A 208 13.77 14.86 6.68
C ARG A 208 12.63 15.85 6.96
N ASP A 209 11.96 15.70 8.08
CA ASP A 209 10.82 16.54 8.48
C ASP A 209 11.26 17.71 9.38
N ALA A 210 12.49 17.67 9.91
CA ALA A 210 13.07 18.74 10.72
C ALA A 210 13.82 19.78 9.87
N GLU A 211 14.04 19.50 8.57
CA GLU A 211 14.63 20.39 7.56
C GLU A 211 13.55 21.20 6.84
#